data_AF-A0A7Y5D0Z6-F1
#
_entry.id   AF-A0A7Y5D0Z6-F1
#
_cell.length_a   1.000
_cell.length_b   1.000
_cell.length_c   1.000
_cell.angle_alpha   90.00
_cell.angle_beta   90.00
_cell.angle_gamma   90.00
#
_symmetry.space_group_name_H-M   'P 1'
#
loop_
_entity.id
_entity.type
_entity.pdbx_description
1 polymer ?
#
loop_
_entity_poly.entity_id
_entity_poly.type
_entity_poly.pdbx_seq_one_letter_code
_entity_poly.pdbx_strand_id
1 'polypeptide(L)'
;MKKLVILILVCWGCGGKLSDEQRKRLHDGMATQDIKRISDADMQAAALKFGQSVFADLQKIDKSLSKKTKMDSFAAKRDLRIFMLEPNDSTLLEIEKALVDAYVTGTDIGMVGENLQNIGEDSILFTKPVFKDKPDGSQQFSYAIGIKMAKKTVILASPSL
;
A
#
# COMPACT_ATOMS: atom_id res chain seq x y z
N MET A 1 -42.91 29.20 -25.43
CA MET A 1 -43.18 28.44 -24.19
C MET A 1 -43.68 27.02 -24.51
N LYS A 2 -42.89 26.21 -25.22
CA LYS A 2 -43.28 24.84 -25.64
C LYS A 2 -42.15 23.79 -25.47
N LYS A 3 -41.00 24.19 -24.91
CA LYS A 3 -39.81 23.32 -24.77
C LYS A 3 -39.55 22.85 -23.33
N LEU A 4 -40.44 23.16 -22.37
CA LEU A 4 -40.23 22.87 -20.94
C LEU A 4 -40.97 21.62 -20.43
N VAL A 5 -41.77 20.95 -21.27
CA VAL A 5 -42.66 19.85 -20.85
C VAL A 5 -42.01 18.46 -21.01
N ILE A 6 -40.87 18.35 -21.69
CA ILE A 6 -40.24 17.05 -22.00
C ILE A 6 -39.28 16.56 -20.90
N LEU A 7 -38.83 17.42 -19.98
CA LEU A 7 -37.82 17.06 -18.97
C LEU A 7 -38.39 16.39 -17.71
N ILE A 8 -39.72 16.41 -17.50
CA ILE A 8 -40.36 15.90 -16.27
C ILE A 8 -40.71 14.41 -16.36
N LEU A 9 -40.70 13.82 -17.56
CA LEU A 9 -41.10 12.43 -17.79
C LEU A 9 -40.00 11.37 -17.53
N VAL A 10 -38.77 11.78 -17.22
CA VAL A 10 -37.63 10.84 -17.02
C VAL A 10 -37.37 10.53 -15.52
N CYS A 11 -38.08 11.18 -14.59
CA CYS A 11 -37.83 11.02 -13.14
C CYS A 11 -38.67 9.93 -12.44
N TRP A 12 -39.50 9.16 -13.16
CA TRP A 12 -40.37 8.12 -12.56
C TRP A 12 -39.87 6.68 -12.80
N GLY A 13 -38.55 6.50 -12.93
CA GLY A 13 -37.92 5.17 -13.09
C GLY A 13 -37.18 4.63 -11.86
N CYS A 14 -37.13 5.34 -10.74
CA CYS A 14 -36.46 4.86 -9.50
C CYS A 14 -37.44 4.07 -8.62
N GLY A 15 -37.85 2.89 -9.10
CA GLY A 15 -38.75 1.99 -8.38
C GLY A 15 -38.43 0.52 -8.67
N GLY A 16 -37.15 0.18 -8.82
CA GLY A 16 -36.71 -1.20 -9.02
C GLY A 16 -36.91 -2.01 -7.75
N LYS A 17 -38.01 -2.76 -7.66
CA LYS A 17 -38.14 -3.86 -6.69
C LYS A 17 -37.04 -4.87 -7.02
N LEU A 18 -36.13 -5.09 -6.06
CA LEU A 18 -35.17 -6.19 -6.12
C LEU A 18 -35.95 -7.48 -6.40
N SER A 19 -35.59 -8.19 -7.46
CA SER A 19 -36.15 -9.53 -7.73
C SER A 19 -35.80 -10.47 -6.57
N ASP A 20 -36.63 -11.49 -6.34
CA ASP A 20 -36.41 -12.43 -5.24
C ASP A 20 -35.03 -13.13 -5.32
N GLU A 21 -34.47 -13.30 -6.51
CA GLU A 21 -33.09 -13.76 -6.68
C GLU A 21 -32.05 -12.76 -6.17
N GLN A 22 -32.21 -11.46 -6.45
CA GLN A 22 -31.29 -10.43 -5.93
C GLN A 22 -31.42 -10.29 -4.41
N ARG A 23 -32.61 -10.48 -3.87
CA ARG A 23 -32.87 -10.48 -2.43
C ARG A 23 -32.25 -11.70 -1.76
N LYS A 24 -32.33 -12.88 -2.39
CA LYS A 24 -31.70 -14.11 -1.91
C LYS A 24 -30.18 -14.01 -1.96
N ARG A 25 -29.59 -13.48 -3.04
CA ARG A 25 -28.14 -13.22 -3.11
C ARG A 25 -27.65 -12.21 -2.07
N LEU A 26 -28.44 -11.19 -1.74
CA LEU A 26 -28.16 -10.26 -0.66
C LEU A 26 -28.25 -10.93 0.71
N HIS A 27 -29.26 -11.77 0.93
CA HIS A 27 -29.42 -12.53 2.18
C HIS A 27 -28.29 -13.56 2.37
N ASP A 28 -27.91 -14.26 1.31
CA ASP A 28 -26.82 -15.23 1.32
C ASP A 28 -25.47 -14.51 1.50
N GLY A 29 -25.28 -13.35 0.85
CA GLY A 29 -24.09 -12.48 1.03
C GLY A 29 -24.00 -11.81 2.41
N MET A 30 -25.14 -11.59 3.09
CA MET A 30 -25.17 -11.15 4.49
C MET A 30 -24.86 -12.29 5.46
N ALA A 31 -25.21 -13.53 5.12
CA ALA A 31 -24.90 -14.72 5.90
C ALA A 31 -23.43 -15.16 5.79
N THR A 32 -22.67 -14.66 4.80
CA THR A 32 -21.25 -14.99 4.59
C THR A 32 -20.27 -14.02 5.26
N GLN A 33 -20.70 -13.28 6.29
CA GLN A 33 -19.77 -12.50 7.11
C GLN A 33 -19.09 -13.39 8.16
N ASP A 34 -18.32 -14.38 7.70
CA ASP A 34 -17.46 -15.16 8.58
C ASP A 34 -16.36 -14.26 9.14
N ILE A 35 -16.44 -13.97 10.45
CA ILE A 35 -15.37 -13.30 11.17
C ILE A 35 -14.21 -14.28 11.31
N LYS A 36 -13.26 -14.22 10.36
CA LYS A 36 -12.05 -15.02 10.40
C LYS A 36 -10.99 -14.36 11.26
N ARG A 37 -10.40 -15.14 12.17
CA ARG A 37 -9.21 -14.74 12.91
C ARG A 37 -7.98 -14.92 12.00
N ILE A 38 -7.31 -13.81 11.68
CA ILE A 38 -6.07 -13.81 10.91
C ILE A 38 -4.90 -14.04 11.88
N SER A 39 -3.97 -14.94 11.53
CA SER A 39 -2.75 -15.13 12.31
C SER A 39 -1.73 -14.03 12.03
N ASP A 40 -0.85 -13.75 12.98
CA ASP A 40 0.22 -12.74 12.77
C ASP A 40 1.15 -13.13 11.62
N ALA A 41 1.39 -14.43 11.42
CA ALA A 41 2.20 -14.93 10.31
C ALA A 41 1.53 -14.66 8.95
N ASP A 42 0.22 -14.91 8.84
CA ASP A 42 -0.54 -14.64 7.61
C ASP A 42 -0.57 -13.14 7.32
N MET A 43 -0.76 -12.31 8.36
CA MET A 43 -0.71 -10.86 8.25
C MET A 43 0.64 -10.37 7.73
N GLN A 44 1.75 -10.89 8.29
CA GLN A 44 3.10 -10.51 7.85
C GLN A 44 3.37 -10.95 6.41
N ALA A 45 3.00 -12.17 6.04
CA ALA A 45 3.17 -12.66 4.67
C ALA A 45 2.35 -11.85 3.66
N ALA A 46 1.11 -11.50 4.00
CA ALA A 46 0.26 -10.64 3.18
C ALA A 46 0.81 -9.22 3.08
N ALA A 47 1.27 -8.64 4.19
CA ALA A 47 1.87 -7.31 4.21
C ALA A 47 3.15 -7.23 3.39
N LEU A 48 4.01 -8.26 3.45
CA LEU A 48 5.22 -8.35 2.63
C LEU A 48 4.87 -8.37 1.14
N LYS A 49 3.98 -9.27 0.72
CA LYS A 49 3.51 -9.37 -0.67
C LYS A 49 2.88 -8.07 -1.15
N PHE A 50 2.05 -7.45 -0.31
CA PHE A 50 1.41 -6.18 -0.63
C PHE A 50 2.44 -5.06 -0.78
N GLY A 51 3.39 -4.93 0.15
CA GLY A 51 4.49 -3.96 0.08
C GLY A 51 5.33 -4.12 -1.20
N GLN A 52 5.69 -5.36 -1.56
CA GLN A 52 6.38 -5.69 -2.81
C GLN A 52 5.57 -5.27 -4.05
N SER A 53 4.26 -5.57 -4.07
CA SER A 53 3.38 -5.19 -5.17
C SER A 53 3.26 -3.67 -5.30
N VAL A 54 3.11 -2.96 -4.19
CA VAL A 54 3.04 -1.49 -4.16
C VAL A 54 4.34 -0.90 -4.67
N PHE A 55 5.49 -1.42 -4.24
CA PHE A 55 6.79 -0.96 -4.71
C PHE A 55 6.99 -1.20 -6.21
N ALA A 56 6.62 -2.39 -6.71
CA ALA A 56 6.70 -2.71 -8.13
C ALA A 56 5.80 -1.77 -8.98
N ASP A 57 4.59 -1.47 -8.50
CA ASP A 57 3.70 -0.51 -9.17
C ASP A 57 4.28 0.91 -9.12
N LEU A 58 4.90 1.29 -8.01
CA LEU A 58 5.56 2.59 -7.88
C LEU A 58 6.71 2.74 -8.89
N GLN A 59 7.54 1.69 -9.07
CA GLN A 59 8.61 1.68 -10.07
C GLN A 59 8.11 1.82 -11.51
N LYS A 60 6.91 1.30 -11.83
CA LYS A 60 6.29 1.50 -13.15
C LYS A 60 5.92 2.97 -13.40
N ILE A 61 5.53 3.69 -12.35
CA ILE A 61 5.12 5.10 -12.41
C ILE A 61 6.32 6.04 -12.42
N ASP A 62 7.34 5.72 -11.62
CA ASP A 62 8.57 6.49 -11.50
C ASP A 62 9.79 5.57 -11.29
N LYS A 63 10.50 5.24 -12.37
CA LYS A 63 11.67 4.35 -12.33
C LYS A 63 12.80 4.89 -11.45
N SER A 64 12.96 6.21 -11.38
CA SER A 64 13.98 6.85 -10.56
C SER A 64 13.59 6.93 -9.09
N LEU A 65 12.34 6.59 -8.75
CA LEU A 65 11.76 6.67 -7.41
C LEU A 65 12.11 7.97 -6.70
N SER A 66 12.14 9.09 -7.42
CA SER A 66 12.68 10.37 -6.94
C SER A 66 11.66 11.50 -6.98
N LYS A 67 10.55 11.32 -7.69
CA LYS A 67 9.52 12.34 -7.84
C LYS A 67 8.49 12.25 -6.74
N LYS A 68 8.71 12.99 -5.65
CA LYS A 68 7.82 13.06 -4.49
C LYS A 68 6.35 13.27 -4.86
N THR A 69 6.04 14.17 -5.80
CA THR A 69 4.65 14.45 -6.22
C THR A 69 3.92 13.23 -6.81
N LYS A 70 4.62 12.39 -7.57
CA LYS A 70 4.06 11.15 -8.11
C LYS A 70 3.85 10.10 -7.01
N MET A 71 4.83 9.99 -6.10
CA MET A 71 4.75 9.09 -4.96
C MET A 71 3.57 9.46 -4.06
N ASP A 72 3.43 10.74 -3.71
CA ASP A 72 2.33 11.24 -2.87
C ASP A 72 0.96 11.00 -3.53
N SER A 73 0.85 11.27 -4.84
CA SER A 73 -0.40 11.03 -5.58
C SER A 73 -0.78 9.54 -5.64
N PHE A 74 0.20 8.67 -5.83
CA PHE A 74 -0.01 7.22 -5.81
C PHE A 74 -0.37 6.72 -4.41
N ALA A 75 0.32 7.20 -3.38
CA ALA A 75 0.09 6.86 -1.99
C ALA A 75 -1.32 7.24 -1.55
N ALA A 76 -1.77 8.47 -1.87
CA ALA A 76 -3.11 8.95 -1.54
C ALA A 76 -4.23 8.10 -2.18
N LYS A 77 -4.03 7.61 -3.41
CA LYS A 77 -5.02 6.74 -4.10
C LYS A 77 -5.17 5.37 -3.46
N ARG A 78 -4.16 4.90 -2.73
CA ARG A 78 -4.14 3.57 -2.10
C ARG A 78 -4.24 3.62 -0.58
N ASP A 79 -4.48 4.79 0.00
CA ASP A 79 -4.51 5.02 1.45
C ASP A 79 -3.22 4.54 2.14
N LEU A 80 -2.08 4.91 1.54
CA LEU A 80 -0.74 4.57 2.03
C LEU A 80 0.03 5.86 2.34
N ARG A 81 1.09 5.72 3.14
CA ARG A 81 2.10 6.77 3.29
C ARG A 81 3.43 6.24 2.76
N ILE A 82 3.92 6.86 1.69
CA ILE A 82 5.19 6.51 1.06
C ILE A 82 6.17 7.67 1.28
N PHE A 83 7.38 7.35 1.72
CA PHE A 83 8.41 8.34 2.03
C PHE A 83 9.80 7.78 1.78
N MET A 84 10.76 8.68 1.63
CA MET A 84 12.17 8.35 1.51
C MET A 84 12.82 8.33 2.88
N LEU A 85 13.69 7.36 3.08
CA LEU A 85 14.55 7.21 4.24
C LEU A 85 15.98 7.50 3.77
N GLU A 86 16.42 8.73 3.95
CA GLU A 86 17.74 9.18 3.52
C GLU A 86 18.77 9.04 4.66
N PRO A 87 20.02 8.67 4.35
CA PRO A 87 21.11 8.80 5.32
C PRO A 87 21.21 10.26 5.77
N ASN A 88 21.29 10.48 7.09
CA ASN A 88 21.43 11.79 7.74
C ASN A 88 20.17 12.66 7.81
N ASP A 89 18.99 12.12 7.48
CA ASP A 89 17.74 12.84 7.77
C ASP A 89 17.49 12.85 9.30
N SER A 90 17.60 14.05 9.89
CA SER A 90 17.42 14.25 11.33
C SER A 90 15.98 14.09 11.79
N THR A 91 15.02 14.17 10.86
CA THR A 91 13.57 14.07 11.10
C THR A 91 13.06 12.64 11.21
N LEU A 92 13.91 11.66 10.90
CA LEU A 92 13.59 10.23 11.03
C LEU A 92 13.33 9.84 12.49
N LEU A 93 12.32 8.99 12.68
CA LEU A 93 12.04 8.33 13.95
C LEU A 93 13.18 7.36 14.31
N GLU A 94 13.32 6.98 15.58
CA GLU A 94 14.39 6.07 16.03
C GLU A 94 14.38 4.73 15.27
N ILE A 95 13.19 4.17 15.01
CA ILE A 95 13.06 2.92 14.24
C ILE A 95 13.49 3.08 12.78
N GLU A 96 13.25 4.25 12.20
CA GLU A 96 13.62 4.58 10.82
C GLU A 96 15.13 4.81 10.70
N LYS A 97 15.73 5.46 11.71
CA LYS A 97 17.20 5.60 11.83
C LYS A 97 17.87 4.24 11.94
N ALA A 98 17.39 3.38 12.82
CA ALA A 98 17.92 2.02 12.98
C ALA A 98 17.82 1.20 11.68
N LEU A 99 16.73 1.37 10.92
CA LEU A 99 16.59 0.77 9.59
C LEU A 99 17.63 1.31 8.60
N VAL A 100 17.79 2.63 8.51
CA VAL A 100 18.79 3.27 7.64
C VAL A 100 20.21 2.82 8.01
N ASP A 101 20.54 2.79 9.30
CA ASP A 101 21.85 2.36 9.78
C ASP A 101 22.13 0.90 9.44
N ALA A 102 21.11 0.02 9.58
CA ALA A 102 21.21 -1.37 9.16
C ALA A 102 21.42 -1.48 7.63
N TYR A 103 20.80 -0.61 6.84
CA TYR A 103 21.01 -0.56 5.39
C TYR A 103 22.41 -0.09 5.01
N VAL A 104 22.92 0.94 5.68
CA VAL A 104 24.25 1.48 5.46
C VAL A 104 25.33 0.45 5.82
N THR A 105 25.21 -0.17 7.00
CA THR A 105 26.19 -1.15 7.51
C THR A 105 26.11 -2.50 6.81
N GLY A 106 24.92 -2.91 6.36
CA GLY A 106 24.72 -4.20 5.69
C GLY A 106 25.27 -4.25 4.25
N THR A 107 25.57 -3.10 3.64
CA THR A 107 26.00 -2.99 2.22
C THR A 107 27.19 -3.89 1.91
N ASP A 108 28.08 -4.11 2.88
CA ASP A 108 29.30 -4.93 2.73
C ASP A 108 29.03 -6.43 2.62
N ILE A 109 27.83 -6.90 2.97
CA ILE A 109 27.49 -8.33 3.07
C ILE A 109 26.64 -8.79 1.86
N GLY A 110 26.25 -7.88 0.96
CA GLY A 110 25.40 -8.21 -0.20
C GLY A 110 24.02 -8.78 0.15
N MET A 111 23.62 -8.70 1.42
CA MET A 111 22.46 -9.39 2.01
C MET A 111 21.32 -8.45 2.39
N VAL A 112 21.40 -7.18 1.99
CA VAL A 112 20.43 -6.21 2.48
C VAL A 112 19.16 -6.20 1.63
N GLY A 113 18.21 -6.99 2.11
CA GLY A 113 16.90 -7.18 1.48
C GLY A 113 15.83 -6.21 1.97
N GLU A 114 14.61 -6.50 1.55
CA GLU A 114 13.41 -5.83 2.04
C GLU A 114 13.19 -6.12 3.53
N ASN A 115 12.64 -5.16 4.27
CA ASN A 115 12.30 -5.33 5.68
C ASN A 115 10.82 -5.04 5.91
N LEU A 116 10.24 -5.70 6.90
CA LEU A 116 8.86 -5.52 7.34
C LEU A 116 8.84 -5.43 8.86
N GLN A 117 8.35 -4.31 9.39
CA GLN A 117 8.25 -4.08 10.83
C GLN A 117 6.85 -3.60 11.22
N ASN A 118 6.36 -4.04 12.37
CA ASN A 118 5.17 -3.46 12.96
C ASN A 118 5.54 -2.09 13.56
N ILE A 119 4.76 -1.06 13.25
CA ILE A 119 4.95 0.30 13.75
C ILE A 119 3.69 0.74 14.48
N GLY A 120 3.67 0.54 15.80
CA GLY A 120 2.49 0.69 16.63
C GLY A 120 1.53 -0.50 16.50
N GLU A 121 0.28 -0.30 16.92
CA GLU A 121 -0.71 -1.39 17.01
C GLU A 121 -1.30 -1.75 15.63
N ASP A 122 -1.52 -0.74 14.79
CA ASP A 122 -2.39 -0.87 13.61
C ASP A 122 -1.67 -0.68 12.27
N SER A 123 -0.36 -0.46 12.29
CA SER A 123 0.41 -0.13 11.10
C SER A 123 1.62 -1.04 10.92
N ILE A 124 1.96 -1.25 9.66
CA ILE A 124 3.13 -2.01 9.23
C ILE A 124 3.96 -1.11 8.31
N LEU A 125 5.27 -1.14 8.49
CA LEU A 125 6.26 -0.45 7.67
C LEU A 125 7.00 -1.49 6.84
N PHE A 126 6.83 -1.40 5.52
CA PHE A 126 7.68 -2.09 4.57
C PHE A 126 8.80 -1.14 4.12
N THR A 127 10.04 -1.59 4.11
CA THR A 127 11.18 -0.81 3.58
C THR A 127 11.95 -1.58 2.54
N LYS A 128 12.37 -0.88 1.48
CA LYS A 128 13.23 -1.43 0.44
C LYS A 128 14.39 -0.48 0.12
N PRO A 129 15.65 -0.93 0.24
CA PRO A 129 16.80 -0.09 -0.08
C PRO A 129 16.93 0.14 -1.59
N VAL A 130 17.44 1.30 -1.95
CA VAL A 130 17.82 1.68 -3.31
C VAL A 130 19.32 1.95 -3.32
N PHE A 131 20.03 1.15 -4.11
CA PHE A 131 21.47 1.25 -4.29
C PHE A 131 21.81 1.98 -5.59
N LYS A 132 22.96 2.63 -5.60
CA LYS A 132 23.58 3.19 -6.80
C LYS A 132 24.87 2.44 -7.08
N ASP A 133 25.08 2.09 -8.34
CA ASP A 133 26.34 1.49 -8.78
C ASP A 133 27.41 2.58 -8.83
N LYS A 134 28.59 2.28 -8.28
CA LYS A 134 29.77 3.12 -8.37
C LYS A 134 30.60 2.77 -9.62
N PRO A 135 31.50 3.67 -10.07
CA PRO A 135 32.38 3.41 -11.22
C PRO A 135 33.28 2.17 -11.05
N ASP A 136 33.53 1.75 -9.81
CA ASP A 136 34.32 0.56 -9.48
C ASP A 136 33.49 -0.75 -9.49
N GLY A 137 32.19 -0.68 -9.83
CA GLY A 137 31.27 -1.81 -9.84
C GLY A 137 30.69 -2.19 -8.47
N SER A 138 31.08 -1.50 -7.40
CA SER A 138 30.47 -1.68 -6.08
C SER A 138 29.10 -0.99 -5.98
N GLN A 139 28.26 -1.44 -5.06
CA GLN A 139 26.97 -0.81 -4.77
C GLN A 139 27.07 0.09 -3.54
N GLN A 140 26.51 1.28 -3.63
CA GLN A 140 26.38 2.21 -2.50
C GLN A 140 24.92 2.38 -2.13
N PHE A 141 24.60 2.25 -0.84
CA PHE A 141 23.29 2.63 -0.34
C PHE A 141 23.04 4.11 -0.62
N SER A 142 21.92 4.44 -1.29
CA SER A 142 21.54 5.83 -1.53
C SER A 142 20.43 6.28 -0.58
N TYR A 143 19.34 5.51 -0.51
CA TYR A 143 18.19 5.77 0.36
C TYR A 143 17.35 4.48 0.43
N ALA A 144 16.36 4.42 1.32
CA ALA A 144 15.32 3.38 1.29
C ALA A 144 13.94 3.99 1.02
N ILE A 145 13.07 3.24 0.36
CA ILE A 145 11.65 3.60 0.25
C ILE A 145 10.91 2.96 1.40
N GLY A 146 10.31 3.80 2.25
CA GLY A 146 9.38 3.39 3.30
C GLY A 146 7.94 3.44 2.81
N ILE A 147 7.20 2.36 3.04
CA ILE A 147 5.77 2.23 2.75
C ILE A 147 5.07 1.88 4.06
N LYS A 148 4.44 2.88 4.69
CA LYS A 148 3.60 2.69 5.87
C LYS A 148 2.18 2.37 5.42
N MET A 149 1.67 1.25 5.93
CA MET A 149 0.40 0.65 5.56
C MET A 149 -0.41 0.36 6.82
N ALA A 150 -1.70 0.69 6.83
CA ALA A 150 -2.57 0.22 7.89
C ALA A 150 -2.83 -1.28 7.72
N LYS A 151 -2.91 -2.04 8.82
CA LYS A 151 -3.25 -3.47 8.80
C LYS A 151 -4.56 -3.72 8.06
N LYS A 152 -5.56 -2.85 8.26
CA LYS A 152 -6.83 -2.87 7.53
C LYS A 152 -6.63 -2.83 6.00
N THR A 153 -5.73 -1.97 5.51
CA THR A 153 -5.44 -1.85 4.08
C THR A 153 -4.83 -3.14 3.53
N VAL A 154 -3.93 -3.78 4.29
CA VAL A 154 -3.34 -5.09 3.93
C VAL A 154 -4.41 -6.17 3.84
N ILE A 155 -5.32 -6.23 4.82
CA ILE A 155 -6.42 -7.19 4.85
C ILE A 155 -7.32 -7.02 3.62
N LEU A 156 -7.74 -5.78 3.34
CA LEU A 156 -8.64 -5.49 2.22
C LEU A 156 -7.98 -5.74 0.86
N ALA A 157 -6.66 -5.60 0.76
CA ALA A 157 -5.90 -5.88 -0.45
C ALA A 157 -5.60 -7.37 -0.67
N SER A 158 -5.76 -8.20 0.36
CA SER A 158 -5.45 -9.64 0.33
C SER A 158 -6.71 -10.47 0.58
N PRO A 159 -7.57 -10.66 -0.44
CA PRO A 159 -8.85 -11.37 -0.30
C PRO A 159 -8.72 -12.86 0.06
N SER A 160 -7.50 -13.39 0.15
CA SER A 160 -7.18 -14.75 0.58
C SER A 160 -6.90 -14.90 2.09
N LEU A 161 -6.96 -13.81 2.86
CA LEU A 161 -6.85 -13.83 4.33
C LEU A 161 -8.17 -14.19 5.02
#